data_AF-A0A655JLC3-F1
#
_entry.id   AF-A0A655JLC3-F1
#
_cell.length_a   1.000
_cell.length_b   1.000
_cell.length_c   1.000
_cell.angle_alpha   90.00
_cell.angle_beta   90.00
_cell.angle_gamma   90.00
#
_symmetry.space_group_name_H-M   'P 1'
#
loop_
_entity.id
_entity.type
_entity.pdbx_description
1 polymer ?
#
loop_
_entity_poly.entity_id
_entity_poly.type
_entity_poly.pdbx_seq_one_letter_code
_entity_poly.pdbx_strand_id
1 'polypeptide(L)'
;MGGEPFCVREDARILYHAALAHASNHIVTVLADALEALRAALSGGELLGQQTVDDQPGGIVERIVGPLARAALENTLQRGQAALTGPVARGDAAAVADHLAALADVDAALAQAYRINALRTAQRAHAPADVVEVLTA
;
A
#
# COMPACT_ATOMS: atom_id res chain seq x y z
N MET A 1 -14.22 -20.51 -6.77
CA MET A 1 -13.39 -20.70 -5.57
C MET A 1 -12.42 -21.83 -5.87
N GLY A 2 -11.17 -21.54 -6.24
CA GLY A 2 -10.14 -22.53 -6.59
C GLY A 2 -9.18 -22.80 -5.44
N GLY A 3 -9.70 -22.93 -4.21
CA GLY A 3 -8.89 -23.22 -3.04
C GLY A 3 -8.60 -24.71 -2.93
N GLU A 4 -7.34 -25.07 -2.73
CA GLU A 4 -6.97 -26.45 -2.37
C GLU A 4 -7.42 -26.71 -0.92
N PRO A 5 -8.19 -27.78 -0.64
CA PRO A 5 -8.67 -28.05 0.71
C PRO A 5 -7.51 -28.53 1.61
N PHE A 6 -7.40 -27.94 2.79
CA PHE A 6 -6.43 -28.35 3.82
C PHE A 6 -7.05 -28.28 5.22
N CYS A 7 -6.49 -29.07 6.15
CA CYS A 7 -6.95 -29.09 7.53
C CYS A 7 -6.21 -28.03 8.36
N VAL A 8 -6.96 -27.23 9.13
CA VAL A 8 -6.44 -26.26 10.09
C VAL A 8 -6.72 -26.78 11.49
N ARG A 9 -5.67 -26.88 12.32
CA ARG A 9 -5.84 -27.24 13.74
C ARG A 9 -6.74 -26.22 14.44
N GLU A 10 -7.56 -26.68 15.38
CA GLU A 10 -8.52 -25.80 16.07
C GLU A 10 -7.86 -24.59 16.73
N ASP A 11 -6.72 -24.81 17.39
CA ASP A 11 -5.95 -23.76 18.07
C ASP A 11 -5.28 -22.75 17.12
N ALA A 12 -5.14 -23.08 15.84
CA ALA A 12 -4.59 -22.21 14.82
C ALA A 12 -5.67 -21.40 14.06
N ARG A 13 -6.97 -21.68 14.25
CA ARG A 13 -8.04 -21.08 13.44
C ARG A 13 -8.09 -19.57 13.54
N ILE A 14 -7.89 -19.00 14.74
CA ILE A 14 -7.89 -17.54 14.93
C ILE A 14 -6.76 -16.89 14.11
N LEU A 15 -5.55 -17.44 14.20
CA LEU A 15 -4.40 -16.93 13.44
C LEU A 15 -4.63 -17.10 11.92
N TYR A 16 -5.19 -18.23 11.51
CA TYR A 16 -5.54 -18.48 10.12
C TYR A 16 -6.51 -17.42 9.57
N HIS A 17 -7.59 -17.13 10.29
CA HIS A 17 -8.55 -16.09 9.90
C HIS A 17 -7.90 -14.70 9.88
N ALA A 18 -7.07 -14.36 10.87
CA ALA A 18 -6.35 -13.10 10.89
C ALA A 18 -5.41 -12.95 9.68
N ALA A 19 -4.70 -14.01 9.31
CA ALA A 19 -3.83 -14.03 8.14
C ALA A 19 -4.61 -13.84 6.83
N LEU A 20 -5.76 -14.51 6.69
CA LEU A 20 -6.63 -14.33 5.53
C LEU A 20 -7.19 -12.91 5.43
N ALA A 21 -7.70 -12.36 6.54
CA ALA A 21 -8.18 -10.99 6.59
C ALA A 21 -7.07 -9.99 6.23
N HIS A 22 -5.83 -10.25 6.67
CA HIS A 22 -4.67 -9.44 6.31
C HIS A 22 -4.36 -9.51 4.81
N ALA A 23 -4.52 -10.67 4.18
CA ALA A 23 -4.25 -10.89 2.76
C ALA A 23 -5.43 -10.50 1.83
N SER A 24 -6.62 -10.23 2.36
CA SER A 24 -7.79 -9.83 1.55
C SER A 24 -8.30 -8.44 1.92
N ASN A 25 -8.69 -8.24 3.18
CA ASN A 25 -9.42 -7.06 3.61
C ASN A 25 -8.48 -5.85 3.67
N HIS A 26 -7.29 -6.01 4.23
CA HIS A 26 -6.34 -4.90 4.31
C HIS A 26 -5.79 -4.48 2.94
N ILE A 27 -5.76 -5.37 1.95
CA ILE A 27 -5.43 -4.97 0.57
C ILE A 27 -6.46 -3.96 0.06
N VAL A 28 -7.75 -4.14 0.36
CA VAL A 28 -8.79 -3.18 -0.01
C VAL A 28 -8.54 -1.83 0.66
N THR A 29 -8.20 -1.82 1.95
CA THR A 29 -7.89 -0.58 2.69
C THR A 29 -6.69 0.15 2.09
N VAL A 30 -5.56 -0.53 1.89
CA VAL A 30 -4.34 0.08 1.31
C VAL A 30 -4.60 0.63 -0.10
N LEU A 31 -5.40 -0.06 -0.90
CA LEU A 31 -5.76 0.42 -2.23
C LEU A 31 -6.70 1.63 -2.17
N ALA A 32 -7.68 1.64 -1.27
CA ALA A 32 -8.58 2.78 -1.09
C ALA A 32 -7.77 4.05 -0.71
N ASP A 33 -6.89 3.93 0.28
CA ASP A 33 -5.97 4.99 0.71
C ASP A 33 -5.10 5.52 -0.45
N ALA A 34 -4.54 4.61 -1.26
CA ALA A 34 -3.72 4.99 -2.41
C ALA A 34 -4.53 5.71 -3.51
N LEU A 35 -5.78 5.28 -3.73
CA LEU A 35 -6.67 5.92 -4.70
C LEU A 35 -7.12 7.30 -4.21
N GLU A 36 -7.38 7.48 -2.92
CA GLU A 36 -7.67 8.78 -2.30
C GLU A 36 -6.51 9.76 -2.46
N ALA A 37 -5.29 9.32 -2.10
CA ALA A 37 -4.07 10.11 -2.29
C ALA A 37 -3.89 10.55 -3.76
N LEU A 38 -4.09 9.62 -4.70
CA LEU A 38 -3.89 9.87 -6.11
C LEU A 38 -4.99 10.77 -6.70
N ARG A 39 -6.23 10.68 -6.21
CA ARG A 39 -7.29 11.63 -6.57
C ARG A 39 -6.94 13.04 -6.12
N ALA A 40 -6.49 13.20 -4.87
CA ALA A 40 -6.08 14.49 -4.34
C ALA A 40 -4.93 15.10 -5.17
N ALA A 41 -3.98 14.27 -5.60
CA ALA A 41 -2.83 14.71 -6.41
C ALA A 41 -3.20 15.10 -7.86
N LEU A 42 -4.28 14.56 -8.43
CA LEU A 42 -4.65 14.76 -9.83
C LEU A 42 -5.84 15.71 -10.05
N SER A 43 -6.66 15.93 -9.02
CA SER A 43 -7.84 16.81 -9.09
C SER A 43 -7.46 18.23 -9.47
N GLY A 44 -8.15 18.80 -10.46
CA GLY A 44 -7.94 20.17 -10.93
C GLY A 44 -6.77 20.34 -11.91
N GLY A 45 -6.04 19.27 -12.23
CA GLY A 45 -4.96 19.25 -13.20
C GLY A 45 -5.37 18.78 -14.60
N GLU A 46 -6.66 18.50 -14.83
CA GLU A 46 -7.15 17.89 -16.06
C GLU A 46 -7.08 18.85 -17.26
N LEU A 47 -6.55 18.35 -18.37
CA LEU A 47 -6.56 19.04 -19.66
C LEU A 47 -7.93 18.89 -20.33
N LEU A 48 -8.29 19.87 -21.17
CA LEU A 48 -9.49 19.81 -22.00
C LEU A 48 -9.56 18.50 -22.79
N GLY A 49 -10.66 17.74 -22.60
CA GLY A 49 -10.90 16.46 -23.25
C GLY A 49 -10.37 15.24 -22.49
N GLN A 50 -9.68 15.41 -21.35
CA GLN A 50 -9.35 14.30 -20.46
C GLN A 50 -10.57 13.90 -19.61
N GLN A 51 -10.61 12.63 -19.20
CA GLN A 51 -11.60 12.18 -18.22
C GLN A 51 -11.34 12.92 -16.90
N THR A 52 -12.37 13.57 -16.37
CA THR A 52 -12.34 14.20 -15.04
C THR A 52 -12.02 13.16 -13.97
N VAL A 53 -11.21 13.57 -12.99
CA VAL A 53 -10.96 12.74 -11.80
C VAL A 53 -12.20 12.81 -10.90
N ASP A 54 -12.82 11.67 -10.66
CA ASP A 54 -13.98 11.53 -9.79
C ASP A 54 -13.89 10.27 -8.92
N ASP A 55 -14.90 10.06 -8.08
CA ASP A 55 -14.98 8.93 -7.16
C ASP A 55 -15.65 7.69 -7.79
N GLN A 56 -15.91 7.70 -9.11
CA GLN A 56 -16.55 6.55 -9.74
C GLN A 56 -15.57 5.40 -9.94
N PRO A 57 -16.01 4.14 -9.70
CA PRO A 57 -15.15 2.99 -9.85
C PRO A 57 -14.75 2.79 -11.32
N GLY A 58 -13.50 2.39 -11.54
CA GLY A 58 -12.95 2.15 -12.88
C GLY A 58 -12.55 3.41 -13.64
N GLY A 59 -12.46 4.55 -12.94
CA GLY A 59 -11.96 5.82 -13.45
C GLY A 59 -10.47 5.79 -13.82
N ILE A 60 -9.93 6.94 -14.18
CA ILE A 60 -8.52 7.06 -14.58
C ILE A 60 -7.57 6.64 -13.44
N VAL A 61 -7.91 6.96 -12.20
CA VAL A 61 -7.12 6.67 -10.99
C VAL A 61 -7.01 5.16 -10.76
N GLU A 62 -8.11 4.41 -10.83
CA GLU A 62 -8.10 2.94 -10.76
C GLU A 62 -7.28 2.31 -11.89
N ARG A 63 -7.35 2.87 -13.11
CA ARG A 63 -6.59 2.35 -14.25
C ARG A 63 -5.09 2.60 -14.14
N ILE A 64 -4.66 3.62 -13.40
CA ILE A 64 -3.25 3.86 -13.07
C ILE A 64 -2.78 2.87 -11.98
N VAL A 65 -3.55 2.74 -10.89
CA VAL A 65 -3.17 1.92 -9.73
C VAL A 65 -3.27 0.42 -10.02
N GLY A 66 -4.28 -0.01 -10.77
CA GLY A 66 -4.62 -1.42 -10.98
C GLY A 66 -3.45 -2.30 -11.48
N PRO A 67 -2.75 -1.94 -12.56
CA PRO A 67 -1.60 -2.70 -13.04
C PRO A 67 -0.45 -2.78 -12.02
N LEU A 68 -0.17 -1.69 -11.30
CA LEU A 68 0.90 -1.65 -10.29
C LEU A 68 0.57 -2.54 -9.09
N ALA A 69 -0.67 -2.45 -8.59
CA ALA A 69 -1.15 -3.27 -7.48
C ALA A 69 -1.15 -4.76 -7.82
N ARG A 70 -1.59 -5.13 -9.03
CA ARG A 70 -1.56 -6.52 -9.50
C ARG A 70 -0.15 -7.05 -9.59
N ALA A 71 0.77 -6.28 -10.18
CA ALA A 71 2.17 -6.66 -10.27
C ALA A 71 2.81 -6.84 -8.88
N ALA A 72 2.51 -5.95 -7.91
CA ALA A 72 3.00 -6.08 -6.54
C ALA A 72 2.50 -7.36 -5.87
N LEU A 73 1.20 -7.69 -6.02
CA LEU A 73 0.61 -8.92 -5.52
C LEU A 73 1.27 -10.16 -6.15
N GLU A 74 1.30 -10.24 -7.48
CA GLU A 74 1.84 -11.38 -8.21
C GLU A 74 3.32 -11.61 -7.89
N ASN A 75 4.13 -10.54 -7.89
CA ASN A 75 5.54 -10.62 -7.55
C ASN A 75 5.73 -11.11 -6.10
N THR A 76 4.91 -10.64 -5.15
CA THR A 76 5.00 -11.07 -3.75
C THR A 76 4.65 -12.54 -3.59
N LEU A 77 3.61 -13.04 -4.29
CA LEU A 77 3.24 -14.45 -4.26
C LEU A 77 4.31 -15.35 -4.88
N GLN A 78 5.04 -14.87 -5.90
CA GLN A 78 6.07 -15.64 -6.59
C GLN A 78 7.45 -15.57 -5.91
N ARG A 79 7.84 -14.40 -5.38
CA ARG A 79 9.21 -14.10 -4.92
C ARG A 79 9.29 -13.76 -3.43
N GLY A 80 8.15 -13.70 -2.73
CA GLY A 80 8.09 -13.34 -1.32
C GLY A 80 8.67 -11.94 -1.05
N GLN A 81 9.43 -11.82 0.04
CA GLN A 81 10.03 -10.55 0.47
C GLN A 81 10.97 -9.93 -0.57
N ALA A 82 11.59 -10.73 -1.44
CA ALA A 82 12.49 -10.26 -2.50
C ALA A 82 11.77 -9.51 -3.64
N ALA A 83 10.43 -9.45 -3.62
CA ALA A 83 9.63 -8.61 -4.50
C ALA A 83 9.57 -7.14 -4.06
N LEU A 84 9.96 -6.85 -2.81
CA LEU A 84 9.87 -5.50 -2.26
C LEU A 84 10.73 -4.52 -3.06
N THR A 85 10.15 -3.36 -3.39
CA THR A 85 10.82 -2.25 -4.06
C THR A 85 10.42 -0.93 -3.39
N GLY A 86 10.81 0.21 -3.97
CA GLY A 86 10.43 1.53 -3.47
C GLY A 86 11.44 2.14 -2.50
N PRO A 87 11.14 3.33 -1.96
CA PRO A 87 12.09 4.13 -1.19
C PRO A 87 12.55 3.42 0.10
N VAL A 88 11.65 2.76 0.84
CA VAL A 88 12.00 2.00 2.05
C VAL A 88 13.02 0.90 1.74
N ALA A 89 12.82 0.16 0.65
CA ALA A 89 13.73 -0.92 0.24
C ALA A 89 15.11 -0.41 -0.20
N ARG A 90 15.17 0.82 -0.72
CA ARG A 90 16.41 1.47 -1.16
C ARG A 90 17.12 2.24 -0.04
N GLY A 91 16.52 2.37 1.13
CA GLY A 91 17.08 3.19 2.22
C GLY A 91 16.92 4.70 2.00
N ASP A 92 15.90 5.12 1.24
CA ASP A 92 15.70 6.52 0.86
C ASP A 92 14.82 7.25 1.89
N ALA A 93 15.42 7.64 3.01
CA ALA A 93 14.72 8.30 4.12
C ALA A 93 14.13 9.65 3.73
N ALA A 94 14.80 10.41 2.84
CA ALA A 94 14.32 11.69 2.35
C ALA A 94 13.02 11.53 1.56
N ALA A 95 12.95 10.59 0.62
CA ALA A 95 11.72 10.33 -0.11
C ALA A 95 10.58 9.85 0.81
N VAL A 96 10.87 9.06 1.85
CA VAL A 96 9.85 8.64 2.83
C VAL A 96 9.33 9.84 3.63
N ALA A 97 10.20 10.77 4.03
CA ALA A 97 9.79 12.00 4.72
C ALA A 97 8.92 12.89 3.83
N ASP A 98 9.31 13.07 2.57
CA ASP A 98 8.54 13.86 1.59
C ASP A 98 7.16 13.23 1.33
N HIS A 99 7.06 11.90 1.23
CA HIS A 99 5.77 11.22 1.11
C HIS A 99 4.88 11.45 2.34
N LEU A 100 5.44 11.35 3.55
CA LEU A 100 4.67 11.58 4.79
C LEU A 100 4.13 13.02 4.85
N ALA A 101 4.94 14.00 4.47
CA ALA A 101 4.52 15.41 4.41
C ALA A 101 3.39 15.60 3.39
N ALA A 102 3.56 15.11 2.16
CA ALA A 102 2.55 15.24 1.10
C ALA A 102 1.23 14.55 1.46
N LEU A 103 1.27 13.39 2.13
CA LEU A 103 0.07 12.71 2.60
C LEU A 103 -0.60 13.46 3.75
N ALA A 104 0.17 14.07 4.65
CA ALA A 104 -0.38 14.83 5.78
C ALA A 104 -1.11 16.10 5.34
N ASP A 105 -0.68 16.70 4.22
CA ASP A 105 -1.39 17.83 3.59
C ASP A 105 -2.76 17.42 3.01
N VAL A 106 -2.97 16.14 2.70
CA VAL A 106 -4.25 15.59 2.25
C VAL A 106 -5.09 15.16 3.45
N ASP A 107 -4.57 14.25 4.27
CA ASP A 107 -5.21 13.76 5.50
C ASP A 107 -4.16 13.15 6.45
N ALA A 108 -4.19 13.59 7.71
CA ALA A 108 -3.33 13.04 8.75
C ALA A 108 -3.55 11.53 9.00
N ALA A 109 -4.78 11.02 8.84
CA ALA A 109 -5.06 9.59 9.02
C ALA A 109 -4.43 8.76 7.88
N LEU A 110 -4.48 9.27 6.65
CA LEU A 110 -3.81 8.69 5.49
C LEU A 110 -2.28 8.65 5.65
N ALA A 111 -1.68 9.75 6.13
CA ALA A 111 -0.25 9.78 6.45
C ALA A 111 0.13 8.75 7.53
N GLN A 112 -0.73 8.59 8.54
CA GLN A 112 -0.51 7.59 9.59
C GLN A 112 -0.62 6.14 9.06
N ALA A 113 -1.58 5.86 8.18
CA ALA A 113 -1.70 4.56 7.53
C ALA A 113 -0.45 4.21 6.71
N TYR A 114 0.07 5.18 5.93
CA TYR A 114 1.34 5.04 5.23
C TYR A 114 2.49 4.76 6.20
N ARG A 115 2.61 5.55 7.28
CA ARG A 115 3.66 5.39 8.31
C ARG A 115 3.69 3.98 8.88
N ILE A 116 2.54 3.44 9.30
CA ILE A 116 2.43 2.10 9.89
C ILE A 116 2.91 1.03 8.91
N ASN A 117 2.43 1.09 7.67
CA ASN A 117 2.77 0.12 6.63
C ASN A 117 4.25 0.23 6.21
N ALA A 118 4.77 1.44 6.07
CA ALA A 118 6.17 1.70 5.76
C ALA A 118 7.11 1.27 6.89
N LEU A 119 6.73 1.49 8.16
CA LEU A 119 7.50 1.01 9.31
C LEU A 119 7.57 -0.52 9.33
N ARG A 120 6.43 -1.19 9.11
CA ARG A 120 6.42 -2.65 9.02
C ARG A 120 7.27 -3.15 7.85
N THR A 121 7.27 -2.43 6.73
CA THR A 121 8.11 -2.72 5.57
C THR A 121 9.59 -2.56 5.89
N ALA A 122 9.97 -1.46 6.56
CA ALA A 122 11.34 -1.19 6.98
C ALA A 122 11.88 -2.29 7.91
N GLN A 123 11.08 -2.73 8.87
CA GLN A 123 11.41 -3.84 9.77
C GLN A 123 11.64 -5.15 9.01
N ARG A 124 10.78 -5.49 8.04
CA ARG A 124 10.90 -6.71 7.24
C ARG A 124 12.07 -6.67 6.26
N ALA A 125 12.45 -5.48 5.81
CA ALA A 125 13.54 -5.26 4.87
C ALA A 125 14.90 -5.05 5.56
N HIS A 126 14.93 -4.95 6.89
CA HIS A 126 16.11 -4.50 7.64
C HIS A 126 16.66 -3.17 7.09
N ALA A 127 15.74 -2.21 6.86
CA ALA A 127 16.11 -0.92 6.31
C ALA A 127 17.08 -0.15 7.24
N PRO A 128 17.87 0.79 6.71
CA PRO A 128 18.77 1.61 7.50
C PRO A 128 18.04 2.42 8.59
N ALA A 129 18.78 2.79 9.63
CA ALA A 129 18.22 3.40 10.84
C ALA A 129 17.52 4.75 10.56
N ASP A 130 18.04 5.54 9.64
CA ASP A 130 17.46 6.84 9.24
C ASP A 130 16.03 6.71 8.69
N VAL A 131 15.74 5.67 7.89
CA VAL A 131 14.38 5.36 7.42
C VAL A 131 13.47 5.03 8.59
N VAL A 132 13.96 4.25 9.55
CA VAL A 132 13.18 3.88 10.75
C VAL A 132 12.91 5.11 11.62
N GLU A 133 13.89 5.98 11.80
CA GLU A 133 13.76 7.24 12.56
C GLU A 133 12.65 8.12 11.97
N VAL A 134 12.65 8.35 10.65
CA VAL A 134 11.59 9.11 9.96
C VAL A 134 10.19 8.53 10.21
N LEU A 135 10.08 7.21 10.30
CA LEU A 135 8.82 6.49 10.48
C LEU A 135 8.38 6.37 11.94
N THR A 136 9.23 6.75 12.90
CA THR A 136 8.95 6.70 14.35
C THR A 136 8.90 8.08 15.02
N ALA A 137 9.33 9.12 14.30
CA ALA A 137 9.10 10.52 14.66
C ALA A 137 7.61 10.87 14.66
#